data_AF-A0A3A4W2Y0-F1
#
_entry.id   AF-A0A3A4W2Y0-F1
#
_cell.length_a   1.000
_cell.length_b   1.000
_cell.length_c   1.000
_cell.angle_alpha   90.00
_cell.angle_beta   90.00
_cell.angle_gamma   90.00
#
_symmetry.space_group_name_H-M   'P 1'
#
loop_
_entity.id
_entity.type
_entity.pdbx_description
1 polymer ?
#
loop_
_entity_poly.entity_id
_entity_poly.type
_entity_poly.pdbx_seq_one_letter_code
_entity_poly.pdbx_strand_id
1 'polypeptide(L)'
;MKILLTVVSIISWSVTAVYAGMTGVKGPNEYLSALPSPPSAGCVVTAEEIERFKEEFFATKKELDDEVGGRRRAMKKWLESNSKKMQENAVDMPGFQGKSQAEMKKMSKAEKRKMAEKMMEEKFGVSMQELKDQKKAQKEGKVGANVDWAKAMAGEQQANDLMKSKDEVNAGKQKITDNIALAREQAELTKKTVGLRTAMQERVTELEKDEQGLSLKSRLEKEQKTLDKMMNEGAPCDRLDQQEERITGARDNYCSYMGPKFLKALKAYQASIETSISHHRRLDEVMSEMQQNQVGVPLPRESVGLSGLETVQDYARYLGEAYKYMSRDPSAPAGSHCDGDAGTITP
;
A
#
# COMPACT_ATOMS: atom_id res chain seq x y z
N MET A 1 24.39 -12.66 -3.84
CA MET A 1 24.10 -11.74 -2.72
C MET A 1 23.17 -10.55 -3.07
N LYS A 2 22.16 -10.75 -3.95
CA LYS A 2 21.05 -9.79 -4.17
C LYS A 2 19.72 -10.34 -3.64
N ILE A 3 19.60 -11.66 -3.45
CA ILE A 3 18.35 -12.38 -3.14
C ILE A 3 17.98 -12.32 -1.64
N LEU A 4 18.94 -12.50 -0.72
CA LEU A 4 18.69 -12.32 0.72
C LEU A 4 18.47 -10.85 1.14
N LEU A 5 18.87 -9.90 0.30
CA LEU A 5 18.52 -8.48 0.44
C LEU A 5 17.22 -8.13 -0.29
N THR A 6 16.61 -9.02 -1.10
CA THR A 6 15.37 -8.68 -1.83
C THR A 6 14.09 -8.86 -1.01
N VAL A 7 14.15 -9.44 0.19
CA VAL A 7 12.99 -9.48 1.10
C VAL A 7 12.90 -8.20 1.95
N VAL A 8 13.99 -7.41 2.04
CA VAL A 8 14.05 -6.15 2.83
C VAL A 8 14.29 -4.90 1.96
N SER A 9 14.34 -5.03 0.63
CA SER A 9 14.70 -3.91 -0.25
C SER A 9 13.71 -3.72 -1.40
N ILE A 10 12.60 -3.04 -1.09
CA ILE A 10 11.86 -2.22 -2.05
C ILE A 10 11.56 -0.89 -1.34
N ILE A 11 11.72 0.21 -2.08
CA ILE A 11 11.56 1.63 -1.71
C ILE A 11 12.85 2.30 -1.17
N SER A 12 13.79 2.53 -2.08
CA SER A 12 14.78 3.61 -1.97
C SER A 12 14.40 4.71 -2.96
N TRP A 13 13.77 5.78 -2.48
CA TRP A 13 13.70 7.06 -3.17
C TRP A 13 14.12 8.17 -2.21
N SER A 14 14.98 9.05 -2.70
CA SER A 14 15.69 10.11 -1.98
C SER A 14 14.74 11.24 -1.58
N VAL A 15 14.70 11.65 -0.31
CA VAL A 15 14.22 13.00 0.07
C VAL A 15 14.96 13.51 1.32
N THR A 16 15.36 14.76 1.22
CA THR A 16 16.03 15.66 2.18
C THR A 16 15.32 15.73 3.53
N ALA A 17 16.11 15.88 4.61
CA ALA A 17 15.63 15.87 5.98
C ALA A 17 15.07 17.24 6.42
N VAL A 18 13.84 17.25 6.94
CA VAL A 18 13.32 18.28 7.84
C VAL A 18 12.93 17.56 9.13
N TYR A 19 13.48 18.00 10.26
CA TYR A 19 13.09 17.55 11.59
C TYR A 19 12.04 18.49 12.16
N ALA A 20 10.85 17.97 12.45
CA ALA A 20 9.90 18.60 13.34
C ALA A 20 9.60 17.61 14.48
N GLY A 21 9.56 18.12 15.71
CA GLY A 21 9.44 17.35 16.95
C GLY A 21 8.14 16.56 17.02
N MET A 22 8.24 15.31 17.47
CA MET A 22 7.09 14.44 17.72
C MET A 22 6.42 14.80 19.04
N THR A 23 5.33 15.55 18.99
CA THR A 23 4.31 15.59 20.04
C THR A 23 3.27 14.49 19.75
N GLY A 24 2.96 13.65 20.75
CA GLY A 24 1.81 12.73 20.76
C GLY A 24 1.63 11.87 19.50
N VAL A 25 2.33 10.74 19.42
CA VAL A 25 2.30 9.85 18.25
C VAL A 25 0.88 9.31 18.01
N LYS A 26 0.15 9.89 17.05
CA LYS A 26 -1.15 9.40 16.58
C LYS A 26 -0.97 8.01 15.94
N GLY A 27 -1.83 7.06 16.30
CA GLY A 27 -1.88 5.73 15.70
C GLY A 27 -2.82 5.66 14.49
N PRO A 28 -2.97 4.47 13.88
CA PRO A 28 -3.85 4.28 12.73
C PRO A 28 -5.30 4.68 12.97
N ASN A 29 -5.86 4.36 14.15
CA ASN A 29 -7.26 4.68 14.48
C ASN A 29 -7.48 6.20 14.57
N GLU A 30 -6.52 6.91 15.16
CA GLU A 30 -6.57 8.35 15.33
C GLU A 30 -6.52 9.06 13.96
N TYR A 31 -5.64 8.63 13.05
CA TYR A 31 -5.61 9.18 11.70
C TYR A 31 -6.85 8.82 10.89
N LEU A 32 -7.34 7.59 10.98
CA LEU A 32 -8.55 7.18 10.26
C LEU A 32 -9.77 7.99 10.71
N SER A 33 -9.89 8.26 12.00
CA SER A 33 -10.99 9.07 12.57
C SER A 33 -10.84 10.56 12.30
N ALA A 34 -9.61 11.04 12.10
CA ALA A 34 -9.32 12.44 11.77
C ALA A 34 -9.48 12.76 10.28
N LEU A 35 -9.57 11.74 9.41
CA LEU A 35 -9.91 11.95 8.01
C LEU A 35 -11.39 12.30 7.89
N PRO A 36 -11.77 13.23 7.00
CA PRO A 36 -13.17 13.54 6.76
C PRO A 36 -13.90 12.30 6.23
N SER A 37 -15.15 12.13 6.64
CA SER A 37 -15.96 11.01 6.15
C SER A 37 -16.22 11.12 4.64
N PRO A 38 -16.35 10.00 3.91
CA PRO A 38 -16.80 10.03 2.54
C PRO A 38 -18.16 10.76 2.44
N PRO A 39 -18.36 11.63 1.44
CA PRO A 39 -19.58 12.40 1.32
C PRO A 39 -20.83 11.49 1.30
N SER A 40 -21.89 11.95 1.97
CA SER A 40 -23.10 11.16 2.21
C SER A 40 -24.04 11.13 1.02
N ALA A 41 -24.08 12.19 0.19
CA ALA A 41 -25.06 12.32 -0.88
C ALA A 41 -24.60 13.22 -2.03
N GLY A 42 -25.03 12.83 -3.25
CA GLY A 42 -25.39 13.76 -4.31
C GLY A 42 -24.33 14.04 -5.37
N CYS A 43 -24.80 14.20 -6.61
CA CYS A 43 -24.08 14.90 -7.67
C CYS A 43 -24.07 16.41 -7.46
N VAL A 44 -25.04 16.88 -6.68
CA VAL A 44 -25.17 18.26 -6.27
C VAL A 44 -24.39 18.42 -4.98
N VAL A 45 -23.21 19.02 -5.08
CA VAL A 45 -22.43 19.47 -3.94
C VAL A 45 -21.98 20.90 -4.19
N THR A 46 -21.91 21.68 -3.12
CA THR A 46 -21.48 23.08 -3.19
C THR A 46 -19.95 23.19 -3.28
N ALA A 47 -19.48 24.32 -3.80
CA ALA A 47 -18.06 24.65 -3.82
C ALA A 47 -17.47 24.64 -2.40
N GLU A 48 -18.20 25.22 -1.46
CA GLU A 48 -17.84 25.35 -0.06
C GLU A 48 -17.71 24.00 0.64
N GLU A 49 -18.55 23.03 0.31
CA GLU A 49 -18.45 21.65 0.82
C GLU A 49 -17.22 20.91 0.29
N ILE A 50 -16.90 21.08 -0.99
CA ILE A 50 -15.69 20.51 -1.59
C ILE A 50 -14.44 21.12 -0.95
N GLU A 51 -14.39 22.45 -0.82
CA GLU A 51 -13.23 23.14 -0.27
C GLU A 51 -13.04 22.81 1.22
N ARG A 52 -14.10 22.80 2.04
CA ARG A 52 -14.01 22.36 3.44
C ARG A 52 -13.49 20.92 3.55
N PHE A 53 -14.00 20.01 2.72
CA PHE A 53 -13.50 18.63 2.69
C PHE A 53 -12.01 18.57 2.33
N LYS A 54 -11.59 19.32 1.30
CA LYS A 54 -10.19 19.36 0.86
C LYS A 54 -9.28 19.91 1.95
N GLU A 55 -9.66 20.99 2.62
CA GLU A 55 -8.88 21.60 3.69
C GLU A 55 -8.65 20.60 4.83
N GLU A 56 -9.71 19.98 5.35
CA GLU A 56 -9.64 18.95 6.39
C GLU A 56 -8.82 17.73 5.92
N PHE A 57 -9.08 17.26 4.70
CA PHE A 57 -8.39 16.12 4.12
C PHE A 57 -6.89 16.35 3.96
N PHE A 58 -6.48 17.47 3.35
CA PHE A 58 -5.07 17.74 3.06
C PHE A 58 -4.26 18.00 4.33
N ALA A 59 -4.86 18.64 5.34
CA ALA A 59 -4.23 18.81 6.64
C ALA A 59 -3.92 17.46 7.30
N THR A 60 -4.92 16.60 7.47
CA THR A 60 -4.75 15.26 8.08
C THR A 60 -3.86 14.37 7.23
N LYS A 61 -4.01 14.40 5.89
CA LYS A 61 -3.19 13.61 4.98
C LYS A 61 -1.70 13.97 5.07
N LYS A 62 -1.39 15.27 5.17
CA LYS A 62 0.00 15.71 5.33
C LYS A 62 0.62 15.18 6.61
N GLU A 63 -0.08 15.29 7.75
CA GLU A 63 0.38 14.75 9.03
C GLU A 63 0.62 13.23 8.94
N LEU A 64 -0.31 12.49 8.32
CA LEU A 64 -0.18 11.05 8.11
C LEU A 64 1.02 10.69 7.23
N ASP A 65 1.21 11.40 6.11
CA ASP A 65 2.34 11.18 5.19
C ASP A 65 3.68 11.47 5.88
N ASP A 66 3.75 12.51 6.70
CA ASP A 66 4.92 12.89 7.49
C ASP A 66 5.25 11.83 8.57
N GLU A 67 4.24 11.31 9.27
CA GLU A 67 4.39 10.24 10.28
C GLU A 67 4.87 8.92 9.64
N VAL A 68 4.21 8.46 8.56
CA VAL A 68 4.62 7.27 7.81
C VAL A 68 6.04 7.43 7.28
N GLY A 69 6.35 8.60 6.71
CA GLY A 69 7.69 8.93 6.23
C GLY A 69 8.72 8.94 7.35
N GLY A 70 8.38 9.49 8.51
CA GLY A 70 9.21 9.54 9.71
C GLY A 70 9.59 8.14 10.20
N ARG A 71 8.59 7.27 10.36
CA ARG A 71 8.79 5.88 10.80
C ARG A 71 9.58 5.05 9.79
N ARG A 72 9.31 5.17 8.49
CA ARG A 72 10.12 4.52 7.44
C ARG A 72 11.58 4.96 7.50
N ARG A 73 11.85 6.26 7.71
CA ARG A 73 13.22 6.77 7.90
C ARG A 73 13.87 6.22 9.18
N ALA A 74 13.13 6.15 10.29
CA ALA A 74 13.63 5.56 11.55
C ALA A 74 13.98 4.07 11.37
N MET A 75 13.10 3.29 10.74
CA MET A 75 13.35 1.89 10.41
C MET A 75 14.58 1.71 9.51
N LYS A 76 14.74 2.56 8.50
CA LYS A 76 15.92 2.51 7.62
C LYS A 76 17.21 2.76 8.41
N LYS A 77 17.26 3.82 9.22
CA LYS A 77 18.43 4.11 10.07
C LYS A 77 18.72 2.99 11.07
N TRP A 78 17.67 2.40 11.62
CA TRP A 78 17.78 1.27 12.53
C TRP A 78 18.38 0.05 11.83
N LEU A 79 17.91 -0.28 10.62
CA LEU A 79 18.46 -1.38 9.81
C LEU A 79 19.94 -1.15 9.48
N GLU A 80 20.30 0.07 9.07
CA GLU A 80 21.69 0.44 8.78
C GLU A 80 22.59 0.28 10.01
N SER A 81 22.13 0.74 11.17
CA SER A 81 22.89 0.69 12.43
C SER A 81 23.02 -0.73 13.00
N ASN A 82 22.04 -1.61 12.74
CA ASN A 82 22.03 -2.99 13.23
C ASN A 82 22.52 -4.02 12.19
N SER A 83 22.78 -3.60 10.95
CA SER A 83 23.17 -4.48 9.84
C SER A 83 24.37 -5.39 10.17
N LYS A 84 25.39 -4.85 10.85
CA LYS A 84 26.57 -5.63 11.24
C LYS A 84 26.22 -6.74 12.25
N LYS A 85 25.44 -6.40 13.29
CA LYS A 85 24.98 -7.35 14.31
C LYS A 85 24.06 -8.41 13.71
N MET A 86 23.15 -8.01 12.82
CA MET A 86 22.30 -8.95 12.08
C MET A 86 23.12 -9.90 11.21
N GLN A 87 24.18 -9.42 10.55
CA GLN A 87 25.10 -10.26 9.78
C GLN A 87 25.90 -11.21 10.66
N GLU A 88 26.41 -10.76 11.80
CA GLU A 88 27.14 -11.59 12.77
C GLU A 88 26.25 -12.72 13.28
N ASN A 89 25.04 -12.39 13.76
CA ASN A 89 24.08 -13.38 14.25
C ASN A 89 23.58 -14.35 13.16
N ALA A 90 23.55 -13.92 11.89
CA ALA A 90 23.17 -14.79 10.78
C ALA A 90 24.28 -15.81 10.42
N VAL A 91 25.55 -15.50 10.69
CA VAL A 91 26.69 -16.42 10.46
C VAL A 91 26.77 -17.48 11.57
N ASP A 92 26.23 -17.21 12.76
CA ASP A 92 26.12 -18.19 13.85
C ASP A 92 24.90 -19.11 13.72
N MET A 93 24.06 -18.94 12.68
CA MET A 93 22.97 -19.88 12.42
C MET A 93 23.51 -21.25 11.98
N PRO A 94 22.91 -22.36 12.45
CA PRO A 94 23.28 -23.71 12.04
C PRO A 94 23.28 -23.82 10.50
N GLY A 95 24.43 -24.14 9.91
CA GLY A 95 24.64 -24.19 8.45
C GLY A 95 25.69 -23.21 7.90
N PHE A 96 26.09 -22.17 8.64
CA PHE A 96 27.19 -21.25 8.28
C PHE A 96 28.55 -21.62 8.89
N GLN A 97 28.60 -22.72 9.67
CA GLN A 97 29.79 -23.18 10.36
C GLN A 97 30.90 -23.56 9.36
N GLY A 98 31.95 -22.74 9.27
CA GLY A 98 33.19 -23.10 8.57
C GLY A 98 33.93 -21.99 7.83
N LYS A 99 33.38 -20.77 7.69
CA LYS A 99 34.13 -19.64 7.12
C LYS A 99 34.12 -18.42 8.02
N SER A 100 35.31 -17.87 8.26
CA SER A 100 35.51 -16.64 9.01
C SER A 100 34.89 -15.42 8.31
N GLN A 101 34.55 -14.38 9.06
CA GLN A 101 34.04 -13.10 8.54
C GLN A 101 34.97 -12.48 7.49
N ALA A 102 36.29 -12.73 7.59
CA ALA A 102 37.30 -12.31 6.63
C ALA A 102 37.18 -13.04 5.28
N GLU A 103 36.89 -14.34 5.29
CA GLU A 103 36.66 -15.12 4.07
C GLU A 103 35.36 -14.73 3.39
N MET A 104 34.32 -14.46 4.17
CA MET A 104 33.05 -13.95 3.65
C MET A 104 33.18 -12.55 3.03
N LYS A 105 34.02 -11.67 3.57
CA LYS A 105 34.26 -10.35 2.95
C LYS A 105 35.02 -10.44 1.62
N LYS A 106 35.92 -11.41 1.47
CA LYS A 106 36.75 -11.60 0.26
C LYS A 106 36.02 -12.24 -0.93
N MET A 107 34.87 -12.89 -0.71
CA MET A 107 34.11 -13.50 -1.80
C MET A 107 33.41 -12.46 -2.68
N SER A 108 33.39 -12.71 -3.98
CA SER A 108 32.64 -11.92 -4.97
C SER A 108 31.13 -12.13 -4.82
N LYS A 109 30.36 -11.20 -5.38
CA LYS A 109 28.88 -11.22 -5.33
C LYS A 109 28.28 -12.47 -5.97
N ALA A 110 28.96 -13.04 -6.96
CA ALA A 110 28.60 -14.27 -7.65
C ALA A 110 28.92 -15.49 -6.79
N GLU A 111 30.09 -15.56 -6.17
CA GLU A 111 30.47 -16.67 -5.28
C GLU A 111 29.61 -16.73 -4.03
N LYS A 112 29.29 -15.58 -3.43
CA LYS A 112 28.32 -15.46 -2.33
C LYS A 112 26.92 -15.92 -2.71
N ARG A 113 26.56 -15.77 -3.99
CA ARG A 113 25.26 -16.20 -4.51
C ARG A 113 25.26 -17.71 -4.73
N LYS A 114 26.31 -18.23 -5.38
CA LYS A 114 26.50 -19.65 -5.63
C LYS A 114 26.66 -20.45 -4.32
N MET A 115 27.27 -19.86 -3.29
CA MET A 115 27.39 -20.44 -1.96
C MET A 115 26.04 -20.47 -1.24
N ALA A 116 25.25 -19.40 -1.30
CA ALA A 116 23.90 -19.40 -0.76
C ALA A 116 22.97 -20.37 -1.53
N GLU A 117 23.12 -20.47 -2.86
CA GLU A 117 22.34 -21.39 -3.70
C GLU A 117 22.73 -22.85 -3.45
N LYS A 118 24.03 -23.16 -3.41
CA LYS A 118 24.55 -24.49 -3.08
C LYS A 118 24.23 -24.90 -1.65
N MET A 119 24.27 -23.95 -0.70
CA MET A 119 23.83 -24.18 0.67
C MET A 119 22.33 -24.44 0.71
N MET A 120 21.51 -23.71 -0.06
CA MET A 120 20.06 -23.95 -0.07
C MET A 120 19.68 -25.31 -0.70
N GLU A 121 20.46 -25.75 -1.70
CA GLU A 121 20.25 -27.01 -2.41
C GLU A 121 20.80 -28.21 -1.62
N GLU A 122 22.00 -28.10 -1.00
CA GLU A 122 22.62 -29.13 -0.16
C GLU A 122 22.01 -29.23 1.25
N LYS A 123 21.44 -28.13 1.78
CA LYS A 123 20.88 -28.04 3.15
C LYS A 123 19.37 -27.81 3.23
N PHE A 124 18.65 -27.69 2.14
CA PHE A 124 17.18 -27.70 2.22
C PHE A 124 16.56 -28.57 1.13
N GLY A 125 17.37 -29.17 0.24
CA GLY A 125 16.89 -29.89 -0.94
C GLY A 125 16.11 -28.97 -1.90
N VAL A 126 16.18 -27.65 -1.71
CA VAL A 126 15.39 -26.67 -2.45
C VAL A 126 16.24 -26.10 -3.56
N SER A 127 15.84 -26.39 -4.79
CA SER A 127 16.45 -25.85 -5.99
C SER A 127 16.13 -24.35 -6.13
N MET A 128 16.97 -23.62 -6.87
CA MET A 128 16.72 -22.23 -7.24
C MET A 128 15.42 -22.01 -8.03
N GLN A 129 14.86 -23.09 -8.59
CA GLN A 129 13.58 -23.07 -9.28
C GLN A 129 12.42 -23.00 -8.28
N GLU A 130 12.44 -23.81 -7.21
CA GLU A 130 11.45 -23.78 -6.14
C GLU A 130 11.44 -22.45 -5.37
N LEU A 131 12.58 -21.79 -5.20
CA LEU A 131 12.68 -20.43 -4.66
C LEU A 131 12.04 -19.36 -5.56
N LYS A 132 12.16 -19.51 -6.89
CA LYS A 132 11.48 -18.63 -7.85
C LYS A 132 9.98 -18.88 -7.84
N ASP A 133 9.57 -20.14 -7.72
CA ASP A 133 8.18 -20.54 -7.65
C ASP A 133 7.54 -20.09 -6.34
N GLN A 134 8.27 -20.09 -5.22
CA GLN A 134 7.85 -19.50 -3.94
C GLN A 134 7.72 -17.98 -4.05
N LYS A 135 8.68 -17.28 -4.66
CA LYS A 135 8.60 -15.83 -4.87
C LYS A 135 7.42 -15.45 -5.77
N LYS A 136 7.09 -16.31 -6.74
CA LYS A 136 5.91 -16.19 -7.58
C LYS A 136 4.63 -16.48 -6.80
N ALA A 137 4.59 -17.55 -5.99
CA ALA A 137 3.50 -17.90 -5.10
C ALA A 137 3.21 -16.84 -4.03
N GLN A 138 4.24 -16.15 -3.52
CA GLN A 138 4.12 -15.04 -2.57
C GLN A 138 3.53 -13.79 -3.23
N LYS A 139 3.92 -13.50 -4.49
CA LYS A 139 3.25 -12.47 -5.32
C LYS A 139 1.81 -12.85 -5.67
N GLU A 140 1.50 -14.13 -5.74
CA GLU A 140 0.18 -14.68 -6.05
C GLU A 140 -0.67 -15.03 -4.81
N GLY A 141 -0.19 -14.78 -3.59
CA GLY A 141 -0.95 -15.01 -2.34
C GLY A 141 -1.20 -16.49 -1.97
N LYS A 142 -0.43 -17.46 -2.46
CA LYS A 142 -0.63 -18.89 -2.19
C LYS A 142 0.00 -19.34 -0.85
N VAL A 143 -0.84 -19.47 0.16
CA VAL A 143 -0.51 -19.78 1.58
C VAL A 143 0.24 -21.13 1.78
N GLY A 144 -0.07 -22.16 0.99
CA GLY A 144 0.53 -23.51 1.15
C GLY A 144 2.05 -23.55 0.93
N ALA A 145 2.56 -22.75 -0.02
CA ALA A 145 3.98 -22.74 -0.37
C ALA A 145 4.87 -22.21 0.77
N ASN A 146 4.37 -21.31 1.61
CA ASN A 146 5.11 -20.79 2.77
C ASN A 146 5.13 -21.81 3.92
N VAL A 147 4.05 -22.57 4.09
CA VAL A 147 3.95 -23.63 5.10
C VAL A 147 4.87 -24.80 4.76
N ASP A 148 4.97 -25.18 3.49
CA ASP A 148 5.82 -26.28 3.06
C ASP A 148 7.31 -25.89 3.05
N TRP A 149 7.63 -24.63 2.75
CA TRP A 149 8.98 -24.08 2.97
C TRP A 149 9.39 -24.12 4.45
N ALA A 150 8.50 -23.70 5.36
CA ALA A 150 8.77 -23.76 6.81
C ALA A 150 8.90 -25.21 7.34
N LYS A 151 8.17 -26.18 6.76
CA LYS A 151 8.32 -27.61 7.07
C LYS A 151 9.65 -28.18 6.56
N ALA A 152 10.12 -27.78 5.38
CA ALA A 152 11.41 -28.21 4.84
C ALA A 152 12.58 -27.78 5.73
N MET A 153 12.53 -26.54 6.26
CA MET A 153 13.47 -26.03 7.26
C MET A 153 13.45 -26.84 8.57
N ALA A 154 12.29 -27.39 8.96
CA ALA A 154 12.13 -28.17 10.17
C ALA A 154 12.68 -29.60 10.08
N GLY A 155 12.70 -30.18 8.87
CA GLY A 155 13.25 -31.51 8.63
C GLY A 155 14.76 -31.59 8.81
N GLU A 156 15.49 -30.48 8.60
CA GLU A 156 16.96 -30.51 8.60
C GLU A 156 17.64 -30.13 9.92
N GLN A 157 16.92 -29.50 10.85
CA GLN A 157 17.46 -29.28 12.19
C GLN A 157 17.69 -30.61 12.94
N GLN A 158 16.91 -31.65 12.60
CA GLN A 158 17.11 -33.02 13.09
C GLN A 158 18.49 -33.61 12.73
N ALA A 159 19.16 -33.13 11.68
CA ALA A 159 20.52 -33.59 11.31
C ALA A 159 21.63 -32.90 12.13
N ASN A 160 21.42 -31.65 12.56
CA ASN A 160 22.32 -30.92 13.47
C ASN A 160 22.12 -31.30 14.95
N ASP A 161 20.98 -31.88 15.29
CA ASP A 161 20.65 -32.37 16.64
C ASP A 161 21.48 -33.60 17.05
N LEU A 162 22.17 -34.26 16.10
CA LEU A 162 23.05 -35.40 16.35
C LEU A 162 24.36 -35.05 17.10
N MET A 163 24.69 -33.76 17.25
CA MET A 163 25.89 -33.29 17.95
C MET A 163 25.60 -32.43 19.20
N LYS A 164 24.34 -32.33 19.63
CA LYS A 164 23.92 -31.44 20.73
C LYS A 164 23.33 -32.21 21.91
N SER A 165 23.35 -31.59 23.09
CA SER A 165 22.72 -32.18 24.27
C SER A 165 21.20 -32.29 24.09
N LYS A 166 20.55 -33.22 24.81
CA LYS A 166 19.10 -33.49 24.69
C LYS A 166 18.25 -32.23 24.96
N ASP A 167 18.71 -31.35 25.84
CA ASP A 167 18.04 -30.09 26.18
C ASP A 167 18.18 -29.04 25.06
N GLU A 168 19.34 -28.96 24.40
CA GLU A 168 19.56 -28.08 23.24
C GLU A 168 18.78 -28.53 22.00
N VAL A 169 18.62 -29.85 21.81
CA VAL A 169 17.78 -30.45 20.77
C VAL A 169 16.31 -30.13 21.00
N ASN A 170 15.83 -30.23 22.24
CA ASN A 170 14.45 -29.91 22.59
C ASN A 170 14.16 -28.41 22.44
N ALA A 171 15.08 -27.53 22.88
CA ALA A 171 14.97 -26.09 22.68
C ALA A 171 15.03 -25.71 21.18
N GLY A 172 15.86 -26.39 20.39
CA GLY A 172 15.94 -26.23 18.94
C GLY A 172 14.63 -26.59 18.24
N LYS A 173 14.03 -27.74 18.59
CA LYS A 173 12.73 -28.18 18.06
C LYS A 173 11.60 -27.22 18.43
N GLN A 174 11.57 -26.75 19.68
CA GLN A 174 10.57 -25.78 20.12
C GLN A 174 10.68 -24.48 19.30
N LYS A 175 11.90 -23.95 19.10
CA LYS A 175 12.13 -22.73 18.29
C LYS A 175 11.65 -22.88 16.84
N ILE A 176 11.81 -24.06 16.24
CA ILE A 176 11.28 -24.35 14.90
C ILE A 176 9.76 -24.36 14.89
N THR A 177 9.14 -25.07 15.85
CA THR A 177 7.69 -25.14 15.99
C THR A 177 7.09 -23.74 16.18
N ASP A 178 7.70 -22.92 17.03
CA ASP A 178 7.28 -21.54 17.27
C ASP A 178 7.43 -20.69 15.99
N ASN A 179 8.53 -20.84 15.23
CA ASN A 179 8.70 -20.16 13.95
C ASN A 179 7.68 -20.58 12.88
N ILE A 180 7.30 -21.86 12.83
CA ILE A 180 6.24 -22.33 11.93
C ILE A 180 4.90 -21.72 12.32
N ALA A 181 4.59 -21.65 13.63
CA ALA A 181 3.38 -21.04 14.12
C ALA A 181 3.32 -19.55 13.75
N LEU A 182 4.42 -18.81 13.96
CA LEU A 182 4.54 -17.40 13.56
C LEU A 182 4.40 -17.21 12.04
N ALA A 183 5.01 -18.07 11.23
CA ALA A 183 4.88 -18.00 9.77
C ALA A 183 3.44 -18.26 9.28
N ARG A 184 2.72 -19.18 9.93
CA ARG A 184 1.29 -19.40 9.65
C ARG A 184 0.45 -18.20 10.05
N GLU A 185 0.69 -17.65 11.24
CA GLU A 185 0.00 -16.46 11.72
C GLU A 185 0.25 -15.26 10.80
N GLN A 186 1.50 -15.03 10.40
CA GLN A 186 1.89 -14.00 9.43
C GLN A 186 1.11 -14.16 8.12
N ALA A 187 0.98 -15.38 7.59
CA ALA A 187 0.26 -15.63 6.34
C ALA A 187 -1.24 -15.30 6.47
N GLU A 188 -1.88 -15.72 7.55
CA GLU A 188 -3.29 -15.41 7.83
C GLU A 188 -3.53 -13.91 8.01
N LEU A 189 -2.65 -13.22 8.76
CA LEU A 189 -2.73 -11.77 8.95
C LEU A 189 -2.49 -11.03 7.65
N THR A 190 -1.53 -11.47 6.83
CA THR A 190 -1.26 -10.87 5.52
C THR A 190 -2.48 -10.99 4.61
N LYS A 191 -3.15 -12.14 4.58
CA LYS A 191 -4.39 -12.33 3.81
C LYS A 191 -5.49 -11.37 4.27
N LYS A 192 -5.65 -11.19 5.59
CA LYS A 192 -6.65 -10.28 6.18
C LYS A 192 -6.34 -8.80 5.95
N THR A 193 -5.08 -8.43 5.77
CA THR A 193 -4.64 -7.03 5.67
C THR A 193 -4.41 -6.61 4.21
N VAL A 194 -3.54 -7.32 3.48
CA VAL A 194 -3.26 -7.05 2.06
C VAL A 194 -4.48 -7.32 1.18
N GLY A 195 -5.30 -8.31 1.54
CA GLY A 195 -6.54 -8.63 0.82
C GLY A 195 -7.52 -7.45 0.74
N LEU A 196 -7.53 -6.56 1.74
CA LEU A 196 -8.40 -5.37 1.75
C LEU A 196 -8.00 -4.38 0.66
N ARG A 197 -6.69 -4.12 0.53
CA ARG A 197 -6.14 -3.23 -0.49
C ARG A 197 -6.44 -3.77 -1.89
N THR A 198 -6.20 -5.07 -2.10
CA THR A 198 -6.49 -5.73 -3.37
C THR A 198 -7.98 -5.65 -3.72
N ALA A 199 -8.86 -5.96 -2.77
CA ALA A 199 -10.31 -5.89 -2.98
C ALA A 199 -10.79 -4.46 -3.32
N MET A 200 -10.23 -3.42 -2.69
CA MET A 200 -10.56 -2.04 -3.07
C MET A 200 -10.04 -1.71 -4.48
N GLN A 201 -8.80 -2.08 -4.79
CA GLN A 201 -8.21 -1.84 -6.10
C GLN A 201 -8.99 -2.54 -7.23
N GLU A 202 -9.42 -3.77 -7.00
CA GLU A 202 -10.28 -4.53 -7.91
C GLU A 202 -11.61 -3.81 -8.13
N ARG A 203 -12.30 -3.41 -7.05
CA ARG A 203 -13.57 -2.66 -7.16
C ARG A 203 -13.41 -1.36 -7.96
N VAL A 204 -12.35 -0.58 -7.72
CA VAL A 204 -12.11 0.65 -8.48
C VAL A 204 -11.82 0.32 -9.96
N THR A 205 -11.03 -0.72 -10.22
CA THR A 205 -10.72 -1.16 -11.59
C THR A 205 -11.98 -1.64 -12.33
N GLU A 206 -12.89 -2.34 -11.65
CA GLU A 206 -14.17 -2.76 -12.18
C GLU A 206 -15.05 -1.55 -12.54
N LEU A 207 -15.10 -0.53 -11.67
CA LEU A 207 -15.81 0.70 -11.95
C LEU A 207 -15.24 1.45 -13.16
N GLU A 208 -13.93 1.48 -13.32
CA GLU A 208 -13.28 2.10 -14.48
C GLU A 208 -13.57 1.38 -15.81
N LYS A 209 -13.96 0.11 -15.74
CA LYS A 209 -14.31 -0.73 -16.90
C LYS A 209 -15.82 -0.87 -17.10
N ASP A 210 -16.65 -0.24 -16.27
CA ASP A 210 -18.11 -0.31 -16.37
C ASP A 210 -18.57 0.29 -17.71
N GLU A 211 -19.13 -0.53 -18.60
CA GLU A 211 -19.49 -0.13 -19.96
C GLU A 211 -20.50 1.02 -20.00
N GLN A 212 -21.48 1.01 -19.09
CA GLN A 212 -22.46 2.08 -18.98
C GLN A 212 -21.81 3.36 -18.45
N GLY A 213 -20.90 3.25 -17.47
CA GLY A 213 -20.08 4.37 -17.01
C GLY A 213 -19.26 4.99 -18.14
N LEU A 214 -18.59 4.15 -18.94
CA LEU A 214 -17.82 4.59 -20.11
C LEU A 214 -18.69 5.24 -21.18
N SER A 215 -19.88 4.70 -21.45
CA SER A 215 -20.85 5.28 -22.38
C SER A 215 -21.33 6.66 -21.94
N LEU A 216 -21.68 6.81 -20.66
CA LEU A 216 -22.08 8.10 -20.07
C LEU A 216 -20.93 9.12 -20.10
N LYS A 217 -19.70 8.70 -19.80
CA LYS A 217 -18.51 9.55 -19.91
C LYS A 217 -18.27 10.00 -21.35
N SER A 218 -18.34 9.07 -22.31
CA SER A 218 -18.19 9.37 -23.74
C SER A 218 -19.24 10.36 -24.24
N ARG A 219 -20.48 10.24 -23.78
CA ARG A 219 -21.54 11.22 -24.06
C ARG A 219 -21.19 12.60 -23.51
N LEU A 220 -20.77 12.69 -22.24
CA LEU A 220 -20.36 13.96 -21.64
C LEU A 220 -19.21 14.63 -22.42
N GLU A 221 -18.17 13.87 -22.77
CA GLU A 221 -17.03 14.36 -23.56
C GLU A 221 -17.47 14.84 -24.95
N LYS A 222 -18.45 14.16 -25.57
CA LYS A 222 -19.03 14.59 -26.85
C LYS A 222 -19.75 15.93 -26.73
N GLU A 223 -20.60 16.10 -25.72
CA GLU A 223 -21.32 17.36 -25.51
C GLU A 223 -20.34 18.51 -25.21
N GLN A 224 -19.26 18.27 -24.46
CA GLN A 224 -18.19 19.25 -24.23
C GLN A 224 -17.49 19.67 -25.53
N LYS A 225 -17.07 18.71 -26.35
CA LYS A 225 -16.45 19.00 -27.66
C LYS A 225 -17.38 19.78 -28.59
N THR A 226 -18.69 19.51 -28.50
CA THR A 226 -19.69 20.28 -29.25
C THR A 226 -19.75 21.73 -28.79
N LEU A 227 -19.72 22.00 -27.48
CA LEU A 227 -19.65 23.36 -26.95
C LEU A 227 -18.37 24.07 -27.43
N ASP A 228 -17.21 23.44 -27.29
CA ASP A 228 -15.93 24.02 -27.74
C ASP A 228 -15.98 24.40 -29.23
N LYS A 229 -16.56 23.52 -30.06
CA LYS A 229 -16.74 23.79 -31.49
C LYS A 229 -17.67 24.98 -31.72
N MET A 230 -18.80 25.03 -31.03
CA MET A 230 -19.78 26.12 -31.16
C MET A 230 -19.19 27.48 -30.75
N MET A 231 -18.40 27.52 -29.68
CA MET A 231 -17.68 28.72 -29.26
C MET A 231 -16.68 29.18 -30.33
N ASN A 232 -15.90 28.26 -30.91
CA ASN A 232 -14.95 28.57 -31.98
C ASN A 232 -15.63 29.04 -33.28
N GLU A 233 -16.87 28.61 -33.54
CA GLU A 233 -17.65 29.00 -34.71
C GLU A 233 -18.47 30.28 -34.49
N GLY A 234 -18.41 30.91 -33.31
CA GLY A 234 -19.18 32.10 -32.99
C GLY A 234 -20.68 31.85 -32.90
N ALA A 235 -21.09 30.69 -32.38
CA ALA A 235 -22.50 30.36 -32.20
C ALA A 235 -23.20 31.38 -31.29
N PRO A 236 -24.49 31.68 -31.55
CA PRO A 236 -25.25 32.61 -30.73
C PRO A 236 -25.48 32.05 -29.32
N CYS A 237 -25.66 32.97 -28.37
CA CYS A 237 -25.75 32.68 -26.94
C CYS A 237 -26.84 31.67 -26.56
N ASP A 238 -28.03 31.78 -27.15
CA ASP A 238 -29.14 30.85 -26.92
C ASP A 238 -28.76 29.39 -27.24
N ARG A 239 -27.91 29.19 -28.25
CA ARG A 239 -27.39 27.86 -28.59
C ARG A 239 -26.29 27.38 -27.66
N LEU A 240 -25.44 28.29 -27.16
CA LEU A 240 -24.43 27.96 -26.16
C LEU A 240 -25.09 27.54 -24.84
N ASP A 241 -26.07 28.31 -24.37
CA ASP A 241 -26.84 28.01 -23.16
C ASP A 241 -27.54 26.64 -23.25
N GLN A 242 -28.20 26.36 -24.39
CA GLN A 242 -28.83 25.05 -24.62
C GLN A 242 -27.80 23.90 -24.60
N GLN A 243 -26.58 24.13 -25.08
CA GLN A 243 -25.52 23.12 -25.06
C GLN A 243 -24.97 22.92 -23.65
N GLU A 244 -24.86 23.97 -22.84
CA GLU A 244 -24.50 23.89 -21.43
C GLU A 244 -25.53 23.10 -20.61
N GLU A 245 -26.83 23.26 -20.89
CA GLU A 245 -27.89 22.44 -20.29
C GLU A 245 -27.71 20.95 -20.62
N ARG A 246 -27.35 20.62 -21.88
CA ARG A 246 -27.06 19.24 -22.30
C ARG A 246 -25.85 18.66 -21.58
N ILE A 247 -24.79 19.45 -21.43
CA ILE A 247 -23.59 19.08 -20.66
C ILE A 247 -23.96 18.81 -19.21
N THR A 248 -24.75 19.70 -18.60
CA THR A 248 -25.22 19.56 -17.21
C THR A 248 -26.00 18.27 -17.03
N GLY A 249 -26.99 18.01 -17.90
CA GLY A 249 -27.75 16.77 -17.86
C GLY A 249 -26.89 15.51 -18.11
N ALA A 250 -25.93 15.55 -19.03
CA ALA A 250 -25.00 14.44 -19.27
C ALA A 250 -24.12 14.17 -18.03
N ARG A 251 -23.67 15.24 -17.38
CA ARG A 251 -22.83 15.18 -16.18
C ARG A 251 -23.60 14.63 -14.97
N ASP A 252 -24.83 15.07 -14.77
CA ASP A 252 -25.70 14.56 -13.71
C ASP A 252 -26.01 13.08 -13.90
N ASN A 253 -26.23 12.63 -15.14
CA ASN A 253 -26.40 11.21 -15.44
C ASN A 253 -25.14 10.40 -15.13
N TYR A 254 -23.97 10.89 -15.55
CA TYR A 254 -22.69 10.22 -15.29
C TYR A 254 -22.42 10.10 -13.80
N CYS A 255 -22.56 11.22 -13.09
CA CYS A 255 -22.38 11.28 -11.66
C CYS A 255 -23.37 10.37 -10.91
N SER A 256 -24.66 10.43 -11.24
CA SER A 256 -25.71 9.68 -10.53
C SER A 256 -25.51 8.18 -10.65
N TYR A 257 -24.85 7.76 -11.73
CA TYR A 257 -24.52 6.37 -11.98
C TYR A 257 -23.19 5.94 -11.32
N MET A 258 -22.11 6.73 -11.47
CA MET A 258 -20.77 6.35 -11.00
C MET A 258 -20.50 6.74 -9.55
N GLY A 259 -20.94 7.92 -9.13
CA GLY A 259 -20.69 8.49 -7.81
C GLY A 259 -21.11 7.56 -6.67
N PRO A 260 -22.37 7.09 -6.62
CA PRO A 260 -22.83 6.19 -5.56
C PRO A 260 -22.04 4.88 -5.49
N LYS A 261 -21.62 4.31 -6.62
CA LYS A 261 -20.84 3.07 -6.66
C LYS A 261 -19.45 3.27 -6.06
N PHE A 262 -18.78 4.36 -6.43
CA PHE A 262 -17.45 4.69 -5.89
C PHE A 262 -17.52 5.02 -4.39
N LEU A 263 -18.48 5.83 -3.95
CA LEU A 263 -18.68 6.15 -2.54
C LEU A 263 -19.03 4.92 -1.70
N LYS A 264 -19.80 3.98 -2.26
CA LYS A 264 -20.07 2.68 -1.63
C LYS A 264 -18.80 1.86 -1.46
N ALA A 265 -17.93 1.82 -2.49
CA ALA A 265 -16.64 1.14 -2.41
C ALA A 265 -15.74 1.78 -1.33
N LEU A 266 -15.67 3.11 -1.27
CA LEU A 266 -14.93 3.86 -0.25
C LEU A 266 -15.42 3.56 1.18
N LYS A 267 -16.73 3.63 1.42
CA LYS A 267 -17.32 3.34 2.75
C LYS A 267 -17.05 1.90 3.17
N ALA A 268 -17.17 0.95 2.25
CA ALA A 268 -16.85 -0.44 2.54
C ALA A 268 -15.35 -0.64 2.83
N TYR A 269 -14.47 0.09 2.16
CA TYR A 269 -13.03 0.04 2.43
C TYR A 269 -12.69 0.63 3.80
N GLN A 270 -13.25 1.79 4.15
CA GLN A 270 -13.11 2.41 5.47
C GLN A 270 -13.50 1.43 6.59
N ALA A 271 -14.72 0.87 6.54
CA ALA A 271 -15.20 -0.09 7.54
C ALA A 271 -14.30 -1.34 7.63
N SER A 272 -13.77 -1.80 6.50
CA SER A 272 -12.82 -2.94 6.50
C SER A 272 -11.51 -2.60 7.20
N ILE A 273 -11.02 -1.36 7.07
CA ILE A 273 -9.80 -0.90 7.75
C ILE A 273 -10.05 -0.77 9.25
N GLU A 274 -11.16 -0.18 9.67
CA GLU A 274 -11.52 -0.04 11.09
C GLU A 274 -11.45 -1.38 11.82
N THR A 275 -11.96 -2.44 11.20
CA THR A 275 -11.93 -3.79 11.78
C THR A 275 -10.58 -4.50 11.69
N SER A 276 -9.66 -4.07 10.81
CA SER A 276 -8.39 -4.76 10.54
C SER A 276 -7.16 -4.11 11.17
N ILE A 277 -7.27 -2.92 11.76
CA ILE A 277 -6.14 -2.22 12.40
C ILE A 277 -5.45 -3.08 13.47
N SER A 278 -6.19 -3.89 14.22
CA SER A 278 -5.62 -4.84 15.19
C SER A 278 -4.79 -5.94 14.51
N HIS A 279 -5.21 -6.41 13.33
CA HIS A 279 -4.48 -7.38 12.52
C HIS A 279 -3.18 -6.80 11.96
N HIS A 280 -3.18 -5.53 11.55
CA HIS A 280 -1.96 -4.82 11.15
C HIS A 280 -0.95 -4.73 12.28
N ARG A 281 -1.40 -4.33 13.47
CA ARG A 281 -0.53 -4.29 14.66
C ARG A 281 0.07 -5.66 14.96
N ARG A 282 -0.76 -6.71 14.99
CA ARG A 282 -0.27 -8.07 15.26
C ARG A 282 0.70 -8.54 14.17
N LEU A 283 0.47 -8.17 12.92
CA LEU A 283 1.39 -8.49 11.82
C LEU A 283 2.77 -7.87 12.07
N ASP A 284 2.83 -6.60 12.47
CA ASP A 284 4.10 -5.92 12.76
C ASP A 284 4.83 -6.56 13.96
N GLU A 285 4.09 -7.01 14.98
CA GLU A 285 4.62 -7.73 16.14
C GLU A 285 5.19 -9.10 15.72
N VAL A 286 4.42 -9.91 14.98
CA VAL A 286 4.86 -11.21 14.45
C VAL A 286 6.10 -11.06 13.58
N MET A 287 6.16 -10.02 12.73
CA MET A 287 7.34 -9.72 11.92
C MET A 287 8.57 -9.41 12.77
N SER A 288 8.39 -8.69 13.88
CA SER A 288 9.46 -8.39 14.83
C SER A 288 9.94 -9.65 15.56
N GLU A 289 9.02 -10.51 16.01
CA GLU A 289 9.30 -11.80 16.66
C GLU A 289 10.05 -12.74 15.71
N MET A 290 9.60 -12.85 14.45
CA MET A 290 10.28 -13.65 13.43
C MET A 290 11.69 -13.13 13.16
N GLN A 291 11.89 -11.81 13.05
CA GLN A 291 13.23 -11.24 12.86
C GLN A 291 14.13 -11.50 14.08
N GLN A 292 13.60 -11.36 15.28
CA GLN A 292 14.32 -11.70 16.51
C GLN A 292 14.75 -13.18 16.50
N ASN A 293 13.86 -14.09 16.09
CA ASN A 293 14.16 -15.52 16.06
C ASN A 293 15.21 -15.88 15.00
N GLN A 294 15.22 -15.17 13.87
CA GLN A 294 16.11 -15.42 12.74
C GLN A 294 17.49 -14.79 12.90
N VAL A 295 17.57 -13.53 13.32
CA VAL A 295 18.82 -12.76 13.36
C VAL A 295 19.13 -12.15 14.73
N GLY A 296 18.37 -12.50 15.77
CA GLY A 296 18.66 -12.08 17.15
C GLY A 296 18.53 -10.58 17.39
N VAL A 297 17.87 -9.86 16.48
CA VAL A 297 17.62 -8.42 16.59
C VAL A 297 16.16 -8.13 16.22
N PRO A 298 15.32 -7.63 17.15
CA PRO A 298 13.91 -7.40 16.90
C PRO A 298 13.74 -6.12 16.08
N LEU A 299 12.62 -5.93 15.40
CA LEU A 299 12.33 -4.65 14.74
C LEU A 299 12.21 -3.50 15.77
N PRO A 300 12.51 -2.25 15.38
CA PRO A 300 12.38 -1.10 16.26
C PRO A 300 10.92 -0.85 16.63
N ARG A 301 10.66 -0.17 17.76
CA ARG A 301 9.29 0.10 18.22
C ARG A 301 8.46 0.88 17.19
N GLU A 302 9.13 1.72 16.42
CA GLU A 302 8.57 2.54 15.35
C GLU A 302 7.98 1.69 14.20
N SER A 303 8.34 0.40 14.08
CA SER A 303 7.73 -0.50 13.11
C SER A 303 6.33 -0.96 13.52
N VAL A 304 6.00 -0.94 14.81
CA VAL A 304 4.72 -1.41 15.31
C VAL A 304 3.62 -0.38 15.00
N GLY A 305 2.57 -0.84 14.32
CA GLY A 305 1.48 -0.02 13.83
C GLY A 305 1.80 0.70 12.52
N LEU A 306 3.00 0.54 11.94
CA LEU A 306 3.34 1.16 10.67
C LEU A 306 2.48 0.59 9.53
N SER A 307 2.24 -0.73 9.50
CA SER A 307 1.41 -1.32 8.43
C SER A 307 -0.03 -0.83 8.49
N GLY A 308 -0.53 -0.52 9.69
CA GLY A 308 -1.84 0.12 9.88
C GLY A 308 -1.86 1.55 9.33
N LEU A 309 -0.84 2.35 9.65
CA LEU A 309 -0.70 3.72 9.11
C LEU A 309 -0.60 3.73 7.59
N GLU A 310 0.16 2.81 6.99
CA GLU A 310 0.28 2.66 5.55
C GLU A 310 -1.06 2.30 4.88
N THR A 311 -1.89 1.52 5.57
CA THR A 311 -3.23 1.17 5.08
C THR A 311 -4.19 2.35 5.15
N VAL A 312 -4.13 3.16 6.21
CA VAL A 312 -4.88 4.42 6.29
C VAL A 312 -4.38 5.41 5.22
N GLN A 313 -3.08 5.44 4.93
CA GLN A 313 -2.50 6.25 3.86
C GLN A 313 -3.01 5.81 2.46
N ASP A 314 -3.09 4.50 2.21
CA ASP A 314 -3.69 3.96 0.99
C ASP A 314 -5.18 4.32 0.87
N TYR A 315 -5.94 4.27 1.97
CA TYR A 315 -7.33 4.75 2.00
C TYR A 315 -7.44 6.24 1.71
N ALA A 316 -6.60 7.07 2.35
CA ALA A 316 -6.56 8.50 2.12
C ALA A 316 -6.33 8.82 0.63
N ARG A 317 -5.52 8.02 -0.10
CA ARG A 317 -5.37 8.17 -1.56
C ARG A 317 -6.71 8.06 -2.30
N TYR A 318 -7.53 7.07 -1.97
CA TYR A 318 -8.86 6.93 -2.60
C TYR A 318 -9.86 7.97 -2.10
N LEU A 319 -9.80 8.33 -0.82
CA LEU A 319 -10.67 9.35 -0.23
C LEU A 319 -10.44 10.72 -0.87
N GLY A 320 -9.20 11.05 -1.25
CA GLY A 320 -8.91 12.28 -2.02
C GLY A 320 -9.61 12.37 -3.37
N GLU A 321 -10.08 11.22 -3.91
CA GLU A 321 -10.88 11.13 -5.13
C GLU A 321 -12.40 11.08 -4.84
N ALA A 322 -12.86 11.35 -3.62
CA ALA A 322 -14.28 11.26 -3.23
C ALA A 322 -15.23 12.05 -4.15
N TYR A 323 -14.73 13.14 -4.74
CA TYR A 323 -15.46 14.02 -5.65
C TYR A 323 -15.18 13.76 -7.14
N LYS A 324 -14.41 12.71 -7.50
CA LYS A 324 -13.99 12.40 -8.88
C LYS A 324 -15.13 12.37 -9.90
N TYR A 325 -16.31 11.96 -9.47
CA TYR A 325 -17.49 11.83 -10.32
C TYR A 325 -18.52 12.95 -10.12
N MET A 326 -18.29 13.91 -9.21
CA MET A 326 -19.28 14.96 -8.90
C MET A 326 -19.21 16.13 -9.88
N SER A 327 -20.37 16.78 -10.10
CA SER A 327 -20.68 17.47 -11.34
C SER A 327 -20.29 18.96 -11.39
N ARG A 328 -19.55 19.49 -10.41
CA ARG A 328 -19.24 20.91 -10.39
C ARG A 328 -17.75 21.14 -10.22
N ASP A 329 -17.12 21.68 -11.25
CA ASP A 329 -15.90 22.46 -11.06
C ASP A 329 -16.35 23.76 -10.36
N PRO A 330 -15.96 24.01 -9.10
CA PRO A 330 -16.28 25.24 -8.39
C PRO A 330 -15.78 26.50 -9.10
N SER A 331 -14.77 26.34 -9.96
CA SER A 331 -14.14 27.42 -10.71
C SER A 331 -14.80 27.68 -12.07
N ALA A 332 -15.71 26.81 -12.51
CA ALA A 332 -16.55 27.09 -13.66
C ALA A 332 -17.63 28.09 -13.22
N PRO A 333 -17.59 29.36 -13.68
CA PRO A 333 -18.63 30.31 -13.34
C PRO A 333 -19.98 29.71 -13.75
N ALA A 334 -20.93 29.68 -12.81
CA ALA A 334 -22.34 29.65 -13.18
C ALA A 334 -22.64 31.07 -13.71
N GLY A 335 -22.31 31.30 -14.98
CA GLY A 335 -22.27 32.65 -15.52
C GLY A 335 -21.90 32.60 -16.99
N SER A 336 -22.94 32.71 -17.80
CA SER A 336 -23.00 33.03 -19.22
C SER A 336 -21.68 33.49 -19.82
N HIS A 337 -21.18 32.77 -20.83
CA HIS A 337 -20.22 33.30 -21.82
C HIS A 337 -20.77 34.52 -22.62
N CYS A 338 -21.91 35.04 -22.19
CA CYS A 338 -22.80 35.97 -22.86
C CYS A 338 -23.21 37.17 -21.99
N ASP A 339 -22.64 37.34 -20.78
CA ASP A 339 -22.82 38.55 -19.96
C ASP A 339 -21.93 39.71 -20.46
N GLY A 340 -21.94 39.94 -21.77
CA GLY A 340 -21.29 41.06 -22.43
C GLY A 340 -22.34 41.85 -23.21
N ASP A 341 -22.70 43.01 -22.67
CA ASP A 341 -23.48 44.11 -23.24
C ASP A 341 -24.06 43.92 -24.65
N ALA A 342 -25.39 44.00 -24.72
CA ALA A 342 -26.11 44.51 -25.88
C ALA A 342 -25.72 45.99 -26.12
N GLY A 343 -24.50 46.22 -26.62
CA GLY A 343 -23.89 47.53 -26.76
C GLY A 343 -23.24 47.70 -28.13
N THR A 344 -24.08 47.96 -29.14
CA THR A 344 -23.74 48.66 -30.39
C THR A 344 -22.53 48.12 -31.19
N ILE A 345 -22.84 47.28 -32.19
CA ILE A 345 -22.02 47.24 -33.41
C ILE A 345 -22.45 48.45 -34.25
N THR A 346 -21.64 49.50 -34.22
CA THR A 346 -21.67 50.58 -35.23
C THR A 346 -20.69 50.26 -36.37
N PRO A 347 -20.99 50.72 -37.59
CA PRO A 347 -20.88 49.97 -38.86
C PRO A 347 -19.47 49.65 -39.36
#